data_AF-M6WHB3-F1
#
_entry.id   AF-M6WHB3-F1
#
_cell.length_a   1.000
_cell.length_b   1.000
_cell.length_c   1.000
_cell.angle_alpha   90.00
_cell.angle_beta   90.00
_cell.angle_gamma   90.00
#
_symmetry.space_group_name_H-M   'P 1'
#
loop_
_entity.id
_entity.type
_entity.pdbx_description
1 polymer ?
#
loop_
_entity_poly.entity_id
_entity_poly.type
_entity_poly.pdbx_seq_one_letter_code
_entity_poly.pdbx_strand_id
1 'polypeptide(L)'
;MRSMTERSFPWVPSKRKQTATSIWKKSTKELIFIVDLSPSFQREREEWAQFVKNASWDSMTGIRIVTFSEGKVTILPKVNSSAELRKQIGSLKSFGKSSLEDLSEALLRTRRSLIQSGNRIQGAQDIIILTNAKGKIPNPSLFSAVQGLQSSGYRVQLFTAPYFSVSQTQFLKGIFPKEDFFEITYFKKISTLKDSKTLIFRGRQIYFTYSEVSPKRIPQESSLNKVSYSGKYTESESINPLNFTNIYAELTGDKILASDSLQDNLSFLLSQSLFKEEFKRENETEILVKSGEKAFWVSLPFGVKVPQVDEQILYQTTYVSSGNSADGVANVASLTEEYKLSPPRILECTPIQVRNYFQNTNKSSFDCIIRGRVLQVKGL
;
A
#
# COMPACT_ATOMS: atom_id res chain seq x y z
N MET A 1 22.71 -4.82 -25.70
CA MET A 1 21.81 -4.43 -24.59
C MET A 1 21.50 -5.67 -23.77
N ARG A 2 22.04 -5.79 -22.55
CA ARG A 2 21.76 -6.93 -21.66
C ARG A 2 20.56 -6.60 -20.79
N SER A 3 19.52 -7.43 -20.91
CA SER A 3 18.34 -7.46 -20.05
C SER A 3 18.75 -7.57 -18.57
N MET A 4 18.39 -6.57 -17.77
CA MET A 4 18.44 -6.65 -16.30
C MET A 4 17.24 -7.48 -15.83
N THR A 5 17.31 -8.81 -16.00
CA THR A 5 16.41 -9.75 -15.31
C THR A 5 16.88 -9.96 -13.87
N GLU A 6 15.95 -10.39 -13.02
CA GLU A 6 15.95 -10.69 -11.56
C GLU A 6 17.25 -11.15 -10.86
N ARG A 7 18.32 -11.42 -11.59
CA ARG A 7 19.65 -11.83 -11.10
C ARG A 7 20.61 -10.66 -10.81
N SER A 8 20.19 -9.40 -10.92
CA SER A 8 21.14 -8.27 -10.87
C SER A 8 21.72 -7.93 -9.48
N PHE A 9 21.24 -8.52 -8.37
CA PHE A 9 21.89 -8.40 -7.06
C PHE A 9 21.75 -9.71 -6.26
N PRO A 10 22.55 -10.74 -6.55
CA PRO A 10 22.39 -12.07 -5.94
C PRO A 10 22.86 -12.14 -4.47
N TRP A 11 23.18 -11.01 -3.83
CA TRP A 11 23.93 -11.01 -2.56
C TRP A 11 23.46 -9.98 -1.53
N VAL A 12 22.20 -9.52 -1.54
CA VAL A 12 21.71 -8.78 -0.36
C VAL A 12 21.73 -9.75 0.83
N PRO A 13 22.50 -9.47 1.91
CA PRO A 13 22.60 -10.37 3.04
C PRO A 13 21.21 -10.57 3.64
N SER A 14 20.82 -11.82 3.88
CA SER A 14 19.54 -12.11 4.54
C SER A 14 19.51 -11.45 5.90
N LYS A 15 18.44 -10.68 6.21
CA LYS A 15 18.24 -10.12 7.54
C LYS A 15 18.28 -11.27 8.55
N ARG A 16 19.20 -11.21 9.52
CA ARG A 16 19.19 -12.18 10.63
C ARG A 16 17.93 -11.95 11.46
N LYS A 17 17.32 -13.03 11.96
CA LYS A 17 16.39 -12.93 13.09
C LYS A 17 17.16 -12.26 14.24
N GLN A 18 16.66 -11.12 14.71
CA GLN A 18 17.28 -10.36 15.78
C GLN A 18 17.54 -11.27 16.98
N THR A 19 18.80 -11.39 17.39
CA THR A 19 19.13 -11.94 18.71
C THR A 19 18.90 -10.83 19.71
N ALA A 20 17.95 -11.05 20.61
CA ALA A 20 17.49 -10.08 21.61
C ALA A 20 18.66 -9.42 22.33
N THR A 21 18.95 -8.17 21.98
CA THR A 21 19.80 -7.30 22.80
C THR A 21 19.22 -5.89 22.84
N SER A 22 19.05 -5.43 24.07
CA SER A 22 18.39 -4.22 24.57
C SER A 22 16.85 -4.25 24.61
N ILE A 23 16.38 -4.44 25.85
CA ILE A 23 15.00 -4.51 26.34
C ILE A 23 14.48 -3.08 26.43
N TRP A 24 13.96 -2.55 25.33
CA TRP A 24 12.97 -1.46 25.35
C TRP A 24 11.82 -1.98 24.50
N LYS A 25 10.59 -1.94 25.03
CA LYS A 25 9.39 -2.58 24.46
C LYS A 25 9.23 -2.23 22.97
N LYS A 26 9.83 -3.02 22.08
CA LYS A 26 9.57 -2.99 20.64
C LYS A 26 8.10 -3.36 20.47
N SER A 27 7.27 -2.37 20.19
CA SER A 27 5.84 -2.56 19.95
C SER A 27 5.66 -3.55 18.81
N THR A 28 5.03 -4.68 19.06
CA THR A 28 4.69 -5.62 17.99
C THR A 28 3.61 -4.98 17.12
N LYS A 29 3.88 -4.80 15.83
CA LYS A 29 2.87 -4.34 14.88
C LYS A 29 2.05 -5.56 14.44
N GLU A 30 0.72 -5.48 14.49
CA GLU A 30 -0.14 -6.52 13.89
C GLU A 30 -1.00 -5.91 12.79
N LEU A 31 -0.93 -6.49 11.61
CA LEU A 31 -1.76 -6.14 10.46
C LEU A 31 -2.85 -7.19 10.30
N ILE A 32 -4.11 -6.75 10.32
CA ILE A 32 -5.26 -7.61 10.09
C ILE A 32 -5.92 -7.19 8.78
N PHE A 33 -5.72 -7.98 7.73
CA PHE A 33 -6.36 -7.76 6.44
C PHE A 33 -7.73 -8.40 6.42
N ILE A 34 -8.80 -7.61 6.27
CA ILE A 34 -10.17 -8.08 6.06
C ILE A 34 -10.46 -8.00 4.57
N VAL A 35 -10.49 -9.16 3.92
CA VAL A 35 -10.44 -9.29 2.45
C VAL A 35 -11.74 -9.85 1.90
N ASP A 36 -12.33 -9.11 0.97
CA ASP A 36 -13.51 -9.49 0.21
C ASP A 36 -13.21 -10.62 -0.80
N LEU A 37 -13.94 -11.73 -0.70
CA LEU A 37 -13.81 -12.87 -1.61
C LEU A 37 -14.80 -12.87 -2.76
N SER A 38 -15.63 -11.84 -2.92
CA SER A 38 -16.50 -11.72 -4.09
C SER A 38 -15.69 -11.68 -5.40
N PRO A 39 -16.23 -12.23 -6.51
CA PRO A 39 -15.61 -12.10 -7.83
C PRO A 39 -15.47 -10.65 -8.29
N SER A 40 -16.34 -9.75 -7.86
CA SER A 40 -16.28 -8.32 -8.20
C SER A 40 -15.06 -7.60 -7.65
N PHE A 41 -14.38 -8.17 -6.64
CA PHE A 41 -13.16 -7.61 -6.04
C PHE A 41 -11.91 -8.43 -6.37
N GLN A 42 -12.00 -9.36 -7.34
CA GLN A 42 -10.91 -10.30 -7.63
C GLN A 42 -9.62 -9.59 -8.07
N ARG A 43 -9.71 -8.57 -8.92
CA ARG A 43 -8.54 -7.85 -9.44
C ARG A 43 -7.75 -7.18 -8.30
N GLU A 44 -8.46 -6.42 -7.48
CA GLU A 44 -7.89 -5.66 -6.38
C GLU A 44 -7.30 -6.63 -5.34
N ARG A 45 -7.96 -7.78 -5.12
CA ARG A 45 -7.42 -8.84 -4.27
C ARG A 45 -6.15 -9.48 -4.84
N GLU A 46 -6.06 -9.69 -6.15
CA GLU A 46 -4.84 -10.19 -6.80
C GLU A 46 -3.69 -9.20 -6.69
N GLU A 47 -3.97 -7.90 -6.86
CA GLU A 47 -2.98 -6.84 -6.65
C GLU A 47 -2.52 -6.78 -5.19
N TRP A 48 -3.45 -6.77 -4.23
CA TRP A 48 -3.12 -6.86 -2.80
C TRP A 48 -2.27 -8.10 -2.49
N ALA A 49 -2.63 -9.26 -3.05
CA ALA A 49 -1.89 -10.50 -2.86
C ALA A 49 -0.44 -10.36 -3.37
N GLN A 50 -0.22 -9.71 -4.50
CA GLN A 50 1.13 -9.44 -5.02
C GLN A 50 1.88 -8.43 -4.14
N PHE A 51 1.22 -7.35 -3.73
CA PHE A 51 1.79 -6.37 -2.81
C PHE A 51 2.29 -7.04 -1.53
N VAL A 52 1.44 -7.84 -0.88
CA VAL A 52 1.78 -8.50 0.39
C VAL A 52 2.92 -9.52 0.25
N LYS A 53 2.98 -10.23 -0.89
CA LYS A 53 4.06 -11.18 -1.19
C LYS A 53 5.40 -10.50 -1.48
N ASN A 54 5.36 -9.29 -2.01
CA ASN A 54 6.53 -8.53 -2.45
C ASN A 54 7.03 -7.49 -1.44
N ALA A 55 6.22 -7.17 -0.42
CA ALA A 55 6.60 -6.27 0.65
C ALA A 55 7.60 -6.91 1.62
N SER A 56 8.57 -6.10 2.05
CA SER A 56 9.52 -6.42 3.12
C SER A 56 8.88 -6.05 4.45
N TRP A 57 8.43 -7.07 5.18
CA TRP A 57 7.83 -6.91 6.50
C TRP A 57 8.90 -6.89 7.59
N ASP A 58 8.72 -6.09 8.65
CA ASP A 58 9.51 -6.26 9.87
C ASP A 58 9.33 -7.70 10.38
N SER A 59 10.43 -8.31 10.83
CA SER A 59 10.43 -9.56 11.59
C SER A 59 9.43 -9.60 12.76
N MET A 60 9.09 -8.45 13.33
CA MET A 60 8.12 -8.30 14.44
C MET A 60 6.70 -7.97 13.96
N THR A 61 6.46 -7.81 12.64
CA THR A 61 5.14 -7.59 12.08
C THR A 61 4.37 -8.90 12.01
N GLY A 62 3.32 -9.03 12.83
CA GLY A 62 2.35 -10.11 12.71
C GLY A 62 1.34 -9.82 11.61
N ILE A 63 1.02 -10.81 10.79
CA ILE A 63 -0.02 -10.68 9.75
C ILE A 63 -1.14 -11.68 10.03
N ARG A 64 -2.37 -11.22 9.97
CA ARG A 64 -3.58 -12.05 10.01
C ARG A 64 -4.48 -11.71 8.83
N ILE A 65 -5.12 -12.73 8.27
CA ILE A 65 -6.07 -12.57 7.16
C ILE A 65 -7.44 -13.02 7.65
N VAL A 66 -8.44 -12.16 7.46
CA VAL A 66 -9.85 -12.45 7.65
C VAL A 66 -10.49 -12.33 6.28
N THR A 67 -11.32 -13.28 5.91
CA THR A 67 -12.01 -13.26 4.63
C THR A 67 -13.51 -13.29 4.83
N PHE A 68 -14.23 -12.67 3.91
CA PHE A 68 -15.69 -12.67 3.92
C PHE A 68 -16.29 -12.69 2.51
N SER A 69 -17.43 -13.36 2.38
CA SER A 69 -18.35 -13.30 1.24
C SER A 69 -19.58 -14.15 1.56
N GLU A 70 -20.77 -13.75 1.10
CA GLU A 70 -22.03 -14.52 1.14
C GLU A 70 -22.31 -15.23 2.48
N GLY A 71 -22.38 -14.46 3.57
CA GLY A 71 -22.65 -14.94 4.93
C GLY A 71 -21.50 -15.71 5.59
N LYS A 72 -20.42 -15.99 4.87
CA LYS A 72 -19.28 -16.75 5.38
C LYS A 72 -18.14 -15.82 5.74
N VAL A 73 -17.71 -15.90 6.99
CA VAL A 73 -16.49 -15.24 7.50
C VAL A 73 -15.50 -16.29 7.97
N THR A 74 -14.26 -16.20 7.50
CA THR A 74 -13.17 -17.09 7.91
C THR A 74 -12.01 -16.26 8.47
N ILE A 75 -11.57 -16.56 9.69
CA ILE A 75 -10.37 -15.97 10.29
C ILE A 75 -9.25 -16.98 10.13
N LEU A 76 -8.25 -16.67 9.31
CA LEU A 76 -7.09 -17.53 9.10
C LEU A 76 -6.13 -17.42 10.30
N PRO A 77 -5.35 -18.48 10.60
CA PRO A 77 -4.38 -18.44 11.68
C PRO A 77 -3.31 -17.37 11.41
N LYS A 78 -2.81 -16.77 12.49
CA LYS A 78 -1.74 -15.77 12.41
C LYS A 78 -0.54 -16.36 11.68
N VAL A 79 -0.01 -15.57 10.75
CA VAL A 79 1.08 -15.97 9.88
C VAL A 79 2.40 -15.96 10.65
N ASN A 80 3.09 -17.09 10.67
CA ASN A 80 4.37 -17.26 11.37
C ASN A 80 5.60 -17.17 10.44
N SER A 81 5.39 -17.12 9.13
CA SER A 81 6.46 -17.01 8.14
C SER A 81 5.96 -16.49 6.78
N SER A 82 6.85 -15.96 5.95
CA SER A 82 6.52 -15.55 4.58
C SER A 82 6.06 -16.69 3.68
N ALA A 83 6.50 -17.93 3.94
CA ALA A 83 6.04 -19.10 3.20
C ALA A 83 4.58 -19.43 3.53
N GLU A 84 4.21 -19.37 4.82
CA GLU A 84 2.83 -19.56 5.26
C GLU A 84 1.93 -18.44 4.72
N LEU A 85 2.40 -17.19 4.73
CA LEU A 85 1.68 -16.06 4.11
C LEU A 85 1.35 -16.33 2.65
N ARG A 86 2.34 -16.76 1.87
CA ARG A 86 2.19 -17.09 0.45
C ARG A 86 1.20 -18.22 0.24
N LYS A 87 1.23 -19.25 1.10
CA LYS A 87 0.29 -20.38 1.06
C LYS A 87 -1.14 -19.94 1.36
N GLN A 88 -1.34 -19.19 2.44
CA GLN A 88 -2.67 -18.67 2.81
C GLN A 88 -3.24 -17.80 1.69
N ILE A 89 -2.47 -16.84 1.18
CA ILE A 89 -2.90 -15.97 0.07
C ILE A 89 -3.17 -16.78 -1.20
N GLY A 90 -2.31 -17.75 -1.55
CA GLY A 90 -2.48 -18.59 -2.73
C GLY A 90 -3.70 -19.52 -2.67
N SER A 91 -4.24 -19.77 -1.48
CA SER A 91 -5.44 -20.58 -1.28
C SER A 91 -6.76 -19.80 -1.39
N LEU A 92 -6.71 -18.47 -1.44
CA LEU A 92 -7.89 -17.62 -1.51
C LEU A 92 -8.55 -17.75 -2.89
N LYS A 93 -9.82 -18.13 -2.92
CA LYS A 93 -10.62 -18.25 -4.15
C LYS A 93 -11.81 -17.30 -4.10
N SER A 94 -12.15 -16.74 -5.26
CA SER A 94 -13.39 -15.96 -5.42
C SER A 94 -14.60 -16.87 -5.14
N PHE A 95 -15.56 -16.40 -4.35
CA PHE A 95 -16.87 -17.03 -4.25
C PHE A 95 -17.92 -16.01 -3.80
N GLY A 96 -19.19 -16.28 -4.12
CA GLY A 96 -20.34 -15.56 -3.59
C GLY A 96 -20.42 -14.07 -3.92
N LYS A 97 -21.41 -13.40 -3.34
CA LYS A 97 -21.55 -11.94 -3.36
C LYS A 97 -21.35 -11.41 -1.95
N SER A 98 -20.58 -10.33 -1.83
CA SER A 98 -20.34 -9.67 -0.54
C SER A 98 -21.28 -8.49 -0.36
N SER A 99 -21.76 -8.34 0.86
CA SER A 99 -22.64 -7.26 1.31
C SER A 99 -22.06 -6.47 2.49
N LEU A 100 -22.66 -5.31 2.80
CA LEU A 100 -22.27 -4.55 3.99
C LEU A 100 -22.56 -5.32 5.29
N GLU A 101 -23.56 -6.20 5.27
CA GLU A 101 -23.88 -7.13 6.35
C GLU A 101 -22.75 -8.14 6.57
N ASP A 102 -22.19 -8.70 5.48
CA ASP A 102 -21.04 -9.62 5.56
C ASP A 102 -19.79 -8.94 6.13
N LEU A 103 -19.52 -7.71 5.67
CA LEU A 103 -18.42 -6.89 6.19
C LEU A 103 -18.62 -6.59 7.68
N SER A 104 -19.84 -6.25 8.09
CA SER A 104 -20.18 -5.99 9.49
C SER A 104 -19.91 -7.22 10.36
N GLU A 105 -20.36 -8.40 9.94
CA GLU A 105 -20.12 -9.64 10.67
C GLU A 105 -18.62 -10.00 10.70
N ALA A 106 -17.87 -9.74 9.62
CA ALA A 106 -16.43 -9.94 9.59
C ALA A 106 -15.70 -9.09 10.63
N LEU A 107 -16.06 -7.81 10.75
CA LEU A 107 -15.52 -6.90 11.76
C LEU A 107 -15.91 -7.32 13.18
N LEU A 108 -17.17 -7.70 13.41
CA LEU A 108 -17.64 -8.17 14.71
C LEU A 108 -16.95 -9.47 15.16
N ARG A 109 -16.75 -10.44 14.25
CA ARG A 109 -15.98 -11.66 14.54
C ARG A 109 -14.51 -11.38 14.80
N THR A 110 -13.92 -10.46 14.03
CA THR A 110 -12.54 -10.01 14.25
C THR A 110 -12.39 -9.42 15.65
N ARG A 111 -13.28 -8.49 16.04
CA ARG A 111 -13.29 -7.92 17.39
C ARG A 111 -13.42 -8.98 18.49
N ARG A 112 -14.35 -9.92 18.35
CA ARG A 112 -14.54 -11.03 19.32
C ARG A 112 -13.28 -11.89 19.45
N SER A 113 -12.66 -12.26 18.31
CA SER A 113 -11.42 -13.06 18.30
C SER A 113 -10.26 -12.34 18.99
N LEU A 114 -10.16 -11.01 18.82
CA LEU A 114 -9.13 -10.20 19.45
C LEU A 114 -9.32 -10.12 20.97
N ILE A 115 -10.56 -9.92 21.45
CA ILE A 115 -10.89 -9.90 22.89
C ILE A 115 -10.57 -11.25 23.55
N GLN A 116 -10.96 -12.37 22.92
CA GLN A 116 -10.74 -13.72 23.45
C GLN A 116 -9.26 -14.10 23.56
N SER A 117 -8.40 -13.50 22.73
CA SER A 117 -6.97 -13.82 22.72
C SER A 117 -6.22 -13.35 23.97
N GLY A 118 -6.86 -12.60 24.89
CA GLY A 118 -6.27 -12.19 26.17
C GLY A 118 -5.05 -11.26 26.06
N ASN A 119 -4.62 -10.94 24.83
CA ASN A 119 -3.51 -10.07 24.53
C ASN A 119 -3.88 -8.64 24.92
N ARG A 120 -3.58 -8.27 26.18
CA ARG A 120 -3.54 -6.87 26.59
C ARG A 120 -2.60 -6.13 25.64
N ILE A 121 -3.18 -5.14 24.96
CA ILE A 121 -2.60 -4.31 23.90
C ILE A 121 -1.18 -3.87 24.27
N GLN A 122 -0.19 -4.39 23.55
CA GLN A 122 1.19 -3.91 23.58
C GLN A 122 1.71 -3.70 22.15
N GLY A 123 0.99 -2.89 21.36
CA GLY A 123 1.46 -2.50 20.03
C GLY A 123 0.38 -1.85 19.16
N ALA A 124 0.82 -1.25 18.05
CA ALA A 124 -0.07 -0.69 17.03
C ALA A 124 -0.69 -1.83 16.22
N GLN A 125 -2.02 -1.89 16.18
CA GLN A 125 -2.76 -2.88 15.39
C GLN A 125 -3.61 -2.16 14.34
N ASP A 126 -3.26 -2.38 13.07
CA ASP A 126 -3.97 -1.81 11.93
C ASP A 126 -4.92 -2.88 11.37
N ILE A 127 -6.19 -2.49 11.18
CA ILE A 127 -7.21 -3.27 10.48
C ILE A 127 -7.38 -2.66 9.10
N ILE A 128 -7.01 -3.42 8.08
CA ILE A 128 -7.04 -3.00 6.67
C ILE A 128 -8.18 -3.74 5.99
N ILE A 129 -9.24 -3.01 5.66
CA ILE A 129 -10.40 -3.52 4.96
C ILE A 129 -10.20 -3.34 3.46
N LEU A 130 -10.36 -4.40 2.69
CA LEU A 130 -10.21 -4.44 1.24
C LEU A 130 -11.48 -5.00 0.63
N THR A 131 -12.35 -4.14 0.09
CA THR A 131 -13.69 -4.54 -0.34
C THR A 131 -14.35 -3.59 -1.32
N ASN A 132 -15.31 -4.11 -2.09
CA ASN A 132 -16.32 -3.30 -2.79
C ASN A 132 -17.75 -3.72 -2.45
N ALA A 133 -17.94 -4.33 -1.28
CA ALA A 133 -19.24 -4.78 -0.79
C ALA A 133 -20.25 -3.62 -0.75
N LYS A 134 -21.47 -3.92 -1.17
CA LYS A 134 -22.58 -2.98 -1.25
C LYS A 134 -23.74 -3.46 -0.40
N GLY A 135 -24.61 -2.57 0.01
CA GLY A 135 -25.75 -2.95 0.84
C GLY A 135 -26.73 -1.82 1.07
N LYS A 136 -27.77 -2.12 1.84
CA LYS A 136 -28.75 -1.12 2.25
C LYS A 136 -28.06 -0.10 3.17
N ILE A 137 -28.28 1.18 2.91
CA ILE A 137 -27.85 2.28 3.76
C ILE A 137 -29.08 2.96 4.41
N PRO A 138 -28.98 3.45 5.65
CA PRO A 138 -27.83 3.30 6.55
C PRO A 138 -27.64 1.85 7.03
N ASN A 139 -26.41 1.49 7.39
CA ASN A 139 -26.06 0.21 8.00
C ASN A 139 -25.49 0.43 9.43
N PRO A 140 -26.33 0.42 10.48
CA PRO A 140 -25.89 0.67 11.85
C PRO A 140 -24.92 -0.38 12.40
N SER A 141 -25.02 -1.62 11.92
CA SER A 141 -24.13 -2.72 12.32
C SER A 141 -22.69 -2.45 11.90
N LEU A 142 -22.49 -1.98 10.67
CA LEU A 142 -21.17 -1.60 10.15
C LEU A 142 -20.57 -0.46 10.98
N PHE A 143 -21.35 0.60 11.17
CA PHE A 143 -20.92 1.76 11.97
C PHE A 143 -20.50 1.33 13.38
N SER A 144 -21.33 0.55 14.07
CA SER A 144 -21.05 0.07 15.42
C SER A 144 -19.83 -0.85 15.49
N ALA A 145 -19.63 -1.69 14.47
CA ALA A 145 -18.47 -2.58 14.40
C ALA A 145 -17.16 -1.81 14.23
N VAL A 146 -17.14 -0.81 13.33
CA VAL A 146 -15.97 0.07 13.11
C VAL A 146 -15.68 0.90 14.35
N GLN A 147 -16.69 1.59 14.90
CA GLN A 147 -16.53 2.40 16.10
C GLN A 147 -16.07 1.57 17.28
N GLY A 148 -16.57 0.33 17.43
CA GLY A 148 -16.17 -0.59 18.48
C GLY A 148 -14.69 -1.02 18.40
N LEU A 149 -14.16 -1.20 17.18
CA LEU A 149 -12.74 -1.47 16.96
C LEU A 149 -11.89 -0.22 17.21
N GLN A 150 -12.29 0.95 16.69
CA GLN A 150 -11.58 2.22 16.92
C GLN A 150 -11.52 2.58 18.41
N SER A 151 -12.62 2.42 19.14
CA SER A 151 -12.69 2.64 20.59
C SER A 151 -11.81 1.67 21.38
N SER A 152 -11.46 0.52 20.79
CA SER A 152 -10.54 -0.45 21.37
C SER A 152 -9.07 -0.18 21.01
N GLY A 153 -8.78 0.96 20.36
CA GLY A 153 -7.44 1.42 20.01
C GLY A 153 -6.90 0.92 18.66
N TYR A 154 -7.74 0.29 17.83
CA TYR A 154 -7.34 -0.17 16.49
C TYR A 154 -7.52 0.94 15.47
N ARG A 155 -6.51 1.14 14.62
CA ARG A 155 -6.70 1.96 13.43
C ARG A 155 -7.43 1.13 12.38
N VAL A 156 -8.53 1.63 11.84
CA VAL A 156 -9.35 0.90 10.86
C VAL A 156 -9.38 1.69 9.55
N GLN A 157 -8.81 1.11 8.51
CA GLN A 157 -8.66 1.73 7.19
C GLN A 157 -9.46 0.96 6.14
N LEU A 158 -10.10 1.68 5.22
CA LEU A 158 -10.88 1.12 4.13
C LEU A 158 -10.22 1.43 2.79
N PHE A 159 -9.88 0.38 2.04
CA PHE A 159 -9.42 0.40 0.66
C PHE A 159 -10.53 -0.14 -0.22
N THR A 160 -11.02 0.69 -1.12
CA THR A 160 -12.22 0.35 -1.87
C THR A 160 -12.18 0.83 -3.31
N ALA A 161 -12.71 -0.01 -4.19
CA ALA A 161 -12.80 0.27 -5.61
C ALA A 161 -14.12 0.97 -5.94
N PRO A 162 -14.17 1.98 -6.82
CA PRO A 162 -15.32 2.86 -7.04
C PRO A 162 -16.43 2.18 -7.87
N TYR A 163 -16.96 1.05 -7.38
CA TYR A 163 -18.06 0.29 -7.97
C TYR A 163 -19.44 0.73 -7.44
N PHE A 164 -19.52 1.43 -6.31
CA PHE A 164 -20.77 1.80 -5.62
C PHE A 164 -21.30 3.18 -6.01
N SER A 165 -22.56 3.47 -5.68
CA SER A 165 -23.20 4.78 -5.88
C SER A 165 -22.53 5.92 -5.10
N VAL A 166 -22.86 7.16 -5.47
CA VAL A 166 -22.45 8.36 -4.74
C VAL A 166 -22.95 8.32 -3.29
N SER A 167 -24.20 7.89 -3.08
CA SER A 167 -24.80 7.79 -1.73
C SER A 167 -24.08 6.78 -0.84
N GLN A 168 -23.72 5.60 -1.36
CA GLN A 168 -22.90 4.62 -0.63
C GLN A 168 -21.49 5.15 -0.34
N THR A 169 -20.88 5.86 -1.28
CA THR A 169 -19.56 6.50 -1.08
C THR A 169 -19.61 7.51 0.07
N GLN A 170 -20.64 8.37 0.09
CA GLN A 170 -20.81 9.35 1.17
C GLN A 170 -21.12 8.69 2.51
N PHE A 171 -21.91 7.62 2.51
CA PHE A 171 -22.15 6.82 3.72
C PHE A 171 -20.84 6.25 4.29
N LEU A 172 -19.99 5.63 3.46
CA LEU A 172 -18.69 5.11 3.89
C LEU A 172 -17.74 6.22 4.37
N LYS A 173 -17.69 7.36 3.68
CA LYS A 173 -16.92 8.55 4.13
C LYS A 173 -17.41 9.13 5.45
N GLY A 174 -18.69 8.92 5.81
CA GLY A 174 -19.22 9.27 7.12
C GLY A 174 -18.77 8.33 8.25
N ILE A 175 -18.34 7.10 7.93
CA ILE A 175 -17.84 6.10 8.89
C ILE A 175 -16.32 6.19 9.01
N PHE A 176 -15.62 6.35 7.89
CA PHE A 176 -14.16 6.37 7.82
C PHE A 176 -13.66 7.80 7.59
N PRO A 177 -12.83 8.35 8.51
CA PRO A 177 -12.17 9.65 8.31
C PRO A 177 -11.39 9.71 7.00
N LYS A 178 -11.11 10.93 6.53
CA LYS A 178 -10.44 11.16 5.24
C LYS A 178 -9.07 10.46 5.13
N GLU A 179 -8.32 10.39 6.21
CA GLU A 179 -7.02 9.71 6.29
C GLU A 179 -7.09 8.17 6.30
N ASP A 180 -8.27 7.60 6.54
CA ASP A 180 -8.49 6.15 6.66
C ASP A 180 -9.40 5.61 5.54
N PHE A 181 -9.84 6.47 4.61
CA PHE A 181 -10.64 6.10 3.45
C PHE A 181 -9.84 6.27 2.15
N PHE A 182 -9.54 5.15 1.49
CA PHE A 182 -8.72 5.08 0.29
C PHE A 182 -9.51 4.56 -0.91
N GLU A 183 -9.80 5.45 -1.87
CA GLU A 183 -10.41 5.07 -3.15
C GLU A 183 -9.34 4.66 -4.16
N ILE A 184 -9.45 3.43 -4.67
CA ILE A 184 -8.57 2.92 -5.72
C ILE A 184 -8.85 3.68 -7.02
N THR A 185 -7.79 4.15 -7.65
CA THR A 185 -7.82 4.85 -8.93
C THR A 185 -7.29 3.94 -10.03
N TYR A 186 -7.96 3.96 -11.18
CA TYR A 186 -7.63 3.11 -12.32
C TYR A 186 -7.11 3.94 -13.47
N PHE A 187 -6.15 3.36 -14.20
CA PHE A 187 -5.42 4.01 -15.29
C PHE A 187 -5.44 3.10 -16.51
N LYS A 188 -5.76 3.66 -17.67
CA LYS A 188 -5.65 2.94 -18.94
C LYS A 188 -5.16 3.86 -20.03
N LYS A 189 -4.00 3.54 -20.60
CA LYS A 189 -3.51 4.24 -21.79
C LYS A 189 -4.30 3.77 -23.01
N ILE A 190 -4.74 4.72 -23.81
CA ILE A 190 -5.48 4.49 -25.04
C ILE A 190 -4.82 5.25 -26.19
N SER A 191 -5.01 4.72 -27.40
CA SER A 191 -4.67 5.39 -28.64
C SER A 191 -5.94 5.54 -29.48
N THR A 192 -6.20 6.77 -29.92
CA THR A 192 -7.30 7.12 -30.81
C THR A 192 -6.74 7.44 -32.20
N LEU A 193 -7.61 7.82 -33.13
CA LEU A 193 -7.20 8.34 -34.43
C LEU A 193 -6.41 9.66 -34.34
N LYS A 194 -6.61 10.43 -33.27
CA LYS A 194 -6.06 11.79 -33.12
C LYS A 194 -4.80 11.82 -32.28
N ASP A 195 -4.76 11.00 -31.23
CA ASP A 195 -3.81 11.15 -30.14
C ASP A 195 -3.64 9.85 -29.32
N SER A 196 -2.66 9.86 -28.41
CA SER A 196 -2.57 8.89 -27.31
C SER A 196 -2.74 9.63 -25.99
N LYS A 197 -3.50 9.03 -25.07
CA LYS A 197 -3.84 9.62 -23.78
C LYS A 197 -4.06 8.56 -22.72
N THR A 198 -3.91 8.97 -21.46
CA THR A 198 -4.21 8.11 -20.31
C THR A 198 -5.58 8.49 -19.77
N LEU A 199 -6.49 7.52 -19.78
CA LEU A 199 -7.77 7.62 -19.08
C LEU A 199 -7.57 7.27 -17.60
N ILE A 200 -8.22 8.03 -16.74
CA ILE A 200 -8.14 7.88 -15.28
C ILE A 200 -9.56 7.78 -14.75
N PHE A 201 -9.86 6.72 -14.00
CA PHE A 201 -11.14 6.55 -13.31
C PHE A 201 -10.94 6.69 -11.81
N ARG A 202 -11.49 7.78 -11.24
CA ARG A 202 -11.32 8.16 -9.83
C ARG A 202 -12.60 8.80 -9.31
N GLY A 203 -13.06 8.40 -8.12
CA GLY A 203 -14.23 9.01 -7.49
C GLY A 203 -15.48 8.98 -8.38
N ARG A 204 -15.65 7.87 -9.14
CA ARG A 204 -16.69 7.69 -10.17
C ARG A 204 -16.64 8.68 -11.35
N GLN A 205 -15.58 9.46 -11.46
CA GLN A 205 -15.36 10.39 -12.55
C GLN A 205 -14.30 9.85 -13.51
N ILE A 206 -14.55 9.97 -14.81
CA ILE A 206 -13.57 9.73 -15.85
C ILE A 206 -12.85 11.04 -16.12
N TYR A 207 -11.53 10.97 -16.11
CA TYR A 207 -10.63 12.02 -16.52
C TYR A 207 -9.72 11.50 -17.64
N PHE A 208 -9.08 12.43 -18.36
CA PHE A 208 -8.01 12.08 -19.28
C PHE A 208 -6.88 13.11 -19.25
N THR A 209 -5.68 12.66 -19.62
CA THR A 209 -4.52 13.53 -19.83
C THR A 209 -3.62 13.00 -20.92
N TYR A 210 -2.93 13.92 -21.59
CA TYR A 210 -1.91 13.63 -22.59
C TYR A 210 -0.52 13.41 -21.97
N SER A 211 -0.36 13.77 -20.70
CA SER A 211 0.88 13.54 -19.97
C SER A 211 1.00 12.07 -19.56
N GLU A 212 2.24 11.61 -19.42
CA GLU A 212 2.51 10.30 -18.85
C GLU A 212 2.16 10.31 -17.35
N VAL A 213 1.35 9.34 -16.92
CA VAL A 213 0.91 9.20 -15.52
C VAL A 213 1.31 7.84 -15.02
N SER A 214 1.95 7.81 -13.86
CA SER A 214 2.30 6.57 -13.18
C SER A 214 1.24 6.23 -12.12
N PRO A 215 0.79 4.97 -12.01
CA PRO A 215 -0.05 4.53 -10.88
C PRO A 215 0.62 4.70 -9.50
N LYS A 216 1.93 4.92 -9.48
CA LYS A 216 2.72 5.21 -8.25
C LYS A 216 2.61 6.67 -7.79
N ARG A 217 1.75 7.48 -8.41
CA ARG A 217 1.47 8.85 -8.01
C ARG A 217 0.00 9.16 -8.24
N ILE A 218 -0.62 9.86 -7.30
CA ILE A 218 -1.97 10.37 -7.49
C ILE A 218 -1.86 11.73 -8.21
N PRO A 219 -2.30 11.86 -9.47
CA PRO A 219 -2.33 13.15 -10.14
C PRO A 219 -3.30 14.11 -9.46
N GLN A 220 -2.96 15.40 -9.45
CA GLN A 220 -3.86 16.44 -8.96
C GLN A 220 -5.00 16.63 -9.96
N GLU A 221 -6.24 16.72 -9.48
CA GLU A 221 -7.42 16.84 -10.36
C GLU A 221 -7.37 18.09 -11.24
N SER A 222 -6.77 19.19 -10.75
CA SER A 222 -6.55 20.42 -11.52
C SER A 222 -5.67 20.23 -12.77
N SER A 223 -4.88 19.16 -12.84
CA SER A 223 -4.03 18.82 -13.99
C SER A 223 -4.69 17.86 -14.97
N LEU A 224 -5.96 17.50 -14.75
CA LEU A 224 -6.68 16.49 -15.53
C LEU A 224 -7.87 17.10 -16.27
N ASN A 225 -8.14 16.59 -17.46
CA ASN A 225 -9.35 16.96 -18.20
C ASN A 225 -10.51 16.07 -17.74
N LYS A 226 -11.53 16.68 -17.15
CA LYS A 226 -12.73 15.98 -16.70
C LYS A 226 -13.65 15.68 -17.88
N VAL A 227 -14.09 14.43 -18.03
CA VAL A 227 -15.07 14.05 -19.06
C VAL A 227 -16.46 14.46 -18.58
N SER A 228 -17.16 15.25 -19.39
CA SER A 228 -18.54 15.64 -19.07
C SER A 228 -19.47 14.44 -19.25
N TYR A 229 -20.29 14.17 -18.24
CA TYR A 229 -21.31 13.13 -18.30
C TYR A 229 -22.61 13.71 -18.83
N SER A 230 -23.29 12.94 -19.67
CA SER A 230 -24.61 13.27 -20.20
C SER A 230 -25.52 12.03 -20.16
N GLY A 231 -26.83 12.27 -20.12
CA GLY A 231 -27.85 11.23 -20.20
C GLY A 231 -27.75 10.18 -19.09
N LYS A 232 -27.69 8.90 -19.47
CA LYS A 232 -27.74 7.75 -18.54
C LYS A 232 -26.54 7.64 -17.60
N TYR A 233 -25.46 8.39 -17.82
CA TYR A 233 -24.21 8.30 -17.06
C TYR A 233 -24.09 9.30 -15.90
N THR A 234 -25.00 10.27 -15.81
CA THR A 234 -24.91 11.39 -14.86
C THR A 234 -24.93 10.92 -13.39
N GLU A 235 -25.64 9.82 -13.08
CA GLU A 235 -25.75 9.27 -11.72
C GLU A 235 -25.67 7.73 -11.63
N SER A 236 -25.40 7.04 -12.75
CA SER A 236 -25.57 5.59 -12.83
C SER A 236 -24.37 4.79 -12.27
N GLU A 237 -24.64 3.75 -11.47
CA GLU A 237 -23.66 2.71 -11.10
C GLU A 237 -23.07 1.95 -12.31
N SER A 238 -23.57 2.23 -13.53
CA SER A 238 -23.05 1.66 -14.76
C SER A 238 -21.56 1.94 -14.96
N ILE A 239 -21.01 3.08 -14.52
CA ILE A 239 -19.58 3.37 -14.68
C ILE A 239 -18.78 2.64 -13.61
N ASN A 240 -17.83 1.81 -14.04
CA ASN A 240 -16.94 1.06 -13.17
C ASN A 240 -15.56 0.83 -13.86
N PRO A 241 -14.57 0.30 -13.12
CA PRO A 241 -13.23 0.06 -13.66
C PRO A 241 -13.16 -0.84 -14.91
N LEU A 242 -14.18 -1.66 -15.18
CA LEU A 242 -14.20 -2.58 -16.33
C LEU A 242 -14.72 -1.93 -17.62
N ASN A 243 -15.52 -0.87 -17.52
CA ASN A 243 -16.22 -0.32 -18.68
C ASN A 243 -16.02 1.19 -18.88
N PHE A 244 -15.32 1.89 -17.98
CA PHE A 244 -15.10 3.33 -18.12
C PHE A 244 -14.41 3.73 -19.44
N THR A 245 -13.59 2.86 -20.03
CA THR A 245 -12.98 3.09 -21.34
C THR A 245 -14.01 3.10 -22.48
N ASN A 246 -14.99 2.19 -22.43
CA ASN A 246 -16.06 2.14 -23.43
C ASN A 246 -17.01 3.34 -23.25
N ILE A 247 -17.28 3.70 -22.00
CA ILE A 247 -18.13 4.86 -21.67
C ILE A 247 -17.44 6.17 -22.10
N TYR A 248 -16.12 6.28 -21.94
CA TYR A 248 -15.35 7.38 -22.50
C TYR A 248 -15.56 7.50 -24.02
N ALA A 249 -15.42 6.40 -24.76
CA ALA A 249 -15.60 6.39 -26.21
C ALA A 249 -17.03 6.79 -26.61
N GLU A 250 -18.05 6.31 -25.89
CA GLU A 250 -19.45 6.68 -26.12
C GLU A 250 -19.71 8.17 -25.86
N LEU A 251 -19.17 8.72 -24.76
CA LEU A 251 -19.39 10.12 -24.37
C LEU A 251 -18.64 11.12 -25.25
N THR A 252 -17.47 10.76 -25.75
CA THR A 252 -16.59 11.67 -26.52
C THR A 252 -16.69 11.47 -28.03
N GLY A 253 -17.26 10.35 -28.49
CA GLY A 253 -17.25 9.95 -29.90
C GLY A 253 -15.86 9.48 -30.39
N ASP A 254 -14.88 9.35 -29.50
CA ASP A 254 -13.53 8.89 -29.86
C ASP A 254 -13.52 7.39 -30.18
N LYS A 255 -13.02 7.04 -31.37
CA LYS A 255 -12.74 5.64 -31.72
C LYS A 255 -11.39 5.21 -31.11
N ILE A 256 -11.45 4.26 -30.18
CA ILE A 256 -10.27 3.65 -29.55
C ILE A 256 -9.71 2.58 -30.49
N LEU A 257 -8.45 2.75 -30.91
CA LEU A 257 -7.75 1.84 -31.82
C LEU A 257 -6.93 0.81 -31.06
N ALA A 258 -6.33 1.22 -29.94
CA ALA A 258 -5.54 0.35 -29.07
C ALA A 258 -5.69 0.81 -27.61
N SER A 259 -5.51 -0.13 -26.68
CA SER A 259 -5.49 0.16 -25.26
C SER A 259 -4.55 -0.77 -24.52
N ASP A 260 -3.78 -0.23 -23.59
CA ASP A 260 -2.90 -1.01 -22.71
C ASP A 260 -3.69 -1.80 -21.67
N SER A 261 -2.99 -2.63 -20.88
CA SER A 261 -3.57 -3.30 -19.72
C SER A 261 -4.07 -2.27 -18.70
N LEU A 262 -5.17 -2.61 -18.03
CA LEU A 262 -5.68 -1.77 -16.94
C LEU A 262 -4.71 -1.84 -15.76
N GLN A 263 -4.33 -0.68 -15.24
CA GLN A 263 -3.50 -0.54 -14.05
C GLN A 263 -4.32 0.12 -12.94
N ASP A 264 -3.99 -0.14 -11.69
CA ASP A 264 -4.53 0.57 -10.54
C ASP A 264 -3.42 0.96 -9.56
N ASN A 265 -3.77 1.78 -8.56
CA ASN A 265 -2.83 2.29 -7.58
C ASN A 265 -2.95 1.64 -6.19
N LEU A 266 -3.62 0.50 -6.04
CA LEU A 266 -3.83 -0.13 -4.74
C LEU A 266 -2.50 -0.40 -4.01
N SER A 267 -1.51 -0.96 -4.71
CA SER A 267 -0.19 -1.23 -4.14
C SER A 267 0.51 0.05 -3.66
N PHE A 268 0.32 1.15 -4.38
CA PHE A 268 0.84 2.45 -3.97
C PHE A 268 0.12 2.98 -2.73
N LEU A 269 -1.22 2.89 -2.69
CA LEU A 269 -2.03 3.31 -1.54
C LEU A 269 -1.68 2.50 -0.28
N LEU A 270 -1.55 1.17 -0.40
CA LEU A 270 -1.14 0.29 0.69
C LEU A 270 0.28 0.58 1.17
N SER A 271 1.22 0.83 0.24
CA SER A 271 2.57 1.24 0.61
C SER A 271 2.57 2.55 1.38
N GLN A 272 1.77 3.52 0.92
CA GLN A 272 1.66 4.80 1.58
C GLN A 272 0.97 4.68 2.94
N SER A 273 -0.04 3.84 3.13
CA SER A 273 -0.70 3.74 4.44
C SER A 273 0.11 2.93 5.45
N LEU A 274 0.67 1.80 5.04
CA LEU A 274 1.29 0.83 5.94
C LEU A 274 2.71 1.21 6.35
N PHE A 275 3.42 1.93 5.47
CA PHE A 275 4.79 2.37 5.72
C PHE A 275 4.89 3.87 6.02
N LYS A 276 3.84 4.72 5.79
CA LYS A 276 3.93 6.19 6.03
C LYS A 276 4.40 6.56 7.42
N GLU A 277 3.84 5.89 8.42
CA GLU A 277 4.03 6.22 9.84
C GLU A 277 5.42 5.87 10.36
N GLU A 278 6.30 5.37 9.49
CA GLU A 278 7.70 5.04 9.78
C GLU A 278 8.68 5.94 9.02
N PHE A 279 8.20 6.95 8.27
CA PHE A 279 9.07 7.93 7.60
C PHE A 279 9.22 9.25 8.35
N LYS A 280 8.28 9.59 9.24
CA LYS A 280 8.31 10.80 10.07
C LYS A 280 7.51 10.60 11.35
N ARG A 281 8.10 9.96 12.36
CA ARG A 281 7.69 10.22 13.75
C ARG A 281 8.39 11.48 14.24
N GLU A 282 7.74 12.24 15.13
CA GLU A 282 8.24 13.53 15.67
C GLU A 282 9.60 13.46 16.41
N ASN A 283 10.22 12.28 16.52
CA ASN A 283 11.52 12.06 17.19
C ASN A 283 12.51 11.22 16.33
N GLU A 284 12.34 11.18 15.01
CA GLU A 284 13.27 10.49 14.10
C GLU A 284 14.41 11.41 13.68
N THR A 285 15.64 10.90 13.76
CA THR A 285 16.84 11.62 13.33
C THR A 285 17.10 11.34 11.86
N GLU A 286 17.22 12.39 11.05
CA GLU A 286 17.63 12.28 9.64
C GLU A 286 19.12 12.60 9.52
N ILE A 287 19.85 11.75 8.79
CA ILE A 287 21.26 11.98 8.50
C ILE A 287 21.47 12.16 7.00
N LEU A 288 22.31 13.11 6.62
CA LEU A 288 22.76 13.29 5.24
C LEU A 288 23.99 12.41 5.03
N VAL A 289 23.88 11.38 4.20
CA VAL A 289 24.97 10.44 3.93
C VAL A 289 25.55 10.71 2.55
N LYS A 290 26.87 10.91 2.48
CA LYS A 290 27.63 10.93 1.22
C LYS A 290 28.17 9.54 0.90
N SER A 291 27.69 8.97 -0.20
CA SER A 291 28.16 7.72 -0.77
C SER A 291 28.70 7.98 -2.19
N GLY A 292 30.02 7.84 -2.35
CA GLY A 292 30.71 8.27 -3.57
C GLY A 292 30.50 9.75 -3.87
N GLU A 293 29.96 10.06 -5.04
CA GLU A 293 29.66 11.43 -5.50
C GLU A 293 28.28 11.95 -5.09
N LYS A 294 27.44 11.12 -4.45
CA LYS A 294 26.06 11.45 -4.14
C LYS A 294 25.85 11.64 -2.64
N ALA A 295 24.99 12.59 -2.28
CA ALA A 295 24.52 12.78 -0.92
C ALA A 295 23.00 12.64 -0.86
N PHE A 296 22.48 11.95 0.16
CA PHE A 296 21.05 11.73 0.32
C PHE A 296 20.66 11.57 1.79
N TRP A 297 19.41 11.88 2.10
CA TRP A 297 18.87 11.78 3.45
C TRP A 297 18.49 10.34 3.78
N VAL A 298 18.80 9.93 5.00
CA VAL A 298 18.47 8.63 5.56
C VAL A 298 17.84 8.85 6.93
N SER A 299 16.63 8.37 7.13
CA SER A 299 15.93 8.41 8.41
C SER A 299 16.40 7.25 9.29
N LEU A 300 16.81 7.55 10.52
CA LEU A 300 17.20 6.55 11.51
C LEU A 300 16.06 6.31 12.51
N PRO A 301 15.89 5.07 13.01
CA PRO A 301 14.88 4.81 14.01
C PRO A 301 15.31 5.41 15.35
N PHE A 302 14.30 5.77 16.15
CA PHE A 302 14.50 6.22 17.52
C PHE A 302 15.33 5.22 18.34
N GLY A 303 16.35 5.70 19.05
CA GLY A 303 17.22 4.89 19.92
C GLY A 303 18.44 4.27 19.24
N VAL A 304 18.59 4.39 17.91
CA VAL A 304 19.90 4.12 17.27
C VAL A 304 20.87 5.24 17.64
N LYS A 305 22.13 4.87 17.93
CA LYS A 305 23.19 5.85 18.20
C LYS A 305 23.28 6.78 16.99
N VAL A 306 22.97 8.05 17.21
CA VAL A 306 23.09 9.09 16.19
C VAL A 306 24.57 9.22 15.82
N PRO A 307 24.95 9.00 14.55
CA PRO A 307 26.34 9.11 14.14
C PRO A 307 26.78 10.58 14.17
N GLN A 308 28.05 10.80 14.44
CA GLN A 308 28.65 12.14 14.38
C GLN A 308 28.85 12.57 12.93
N VAL A 309 28.93 13.88 12.70
CA VAL A 309 29.39 14.41 11.42
C VAL A 309 30.77 13.82 11.13
N ASP A 310 31.00 13.43 9.88
CA ASP A 310 32.18 12.74 9.37
C ASP A 310 32.37 11.27 9.77
N GLU A 311 31.46 10.72 10.58
CA GLU A 311 31.47 9.29 10.91
C GLU A 311 31.17 8.46 9.66
N GLN A 312 31.92 7.36 9.49
CA GLN A 312 31.63 6.35 8.47
C GLN A 312 30.53 5.44 8.99
N ILE A 313 29.45 5.33 8.22
CA ILE A 313 28.29 4.54 8.60
C ILE A 313 28.09 3.40 7.62
N LEU A 314 27.46 2.35 8.15
CA LEU A 314 27.05 1.20 7.38
C LEU A 314 25.70 0.71 7.91
N TYR A 315 24.64 0.97 7.15
CA TYR A 315 23.27 0.63 7.52
C TYR A 315 22.67 -0.36 6.53
N GLN A 316 21.99 -1.36 7.04
CA GLN A 316 21.05 -2.14 6.24
C GLN A 316 19.68 -1.48 6.38
N THR A 317 19.00 -1.21 5.26
CA THR A 317 17.70 -0.54 5.25
C THR A 317 16.75 -1.13 4.23
N THR A 318 15.47 -0.84 4.41
CA THR A 318 14.42 -1.04 3.41
C THR A 318 14.01 0.29 2.81
N TYR A 319 13.94 0.40 1.49
CA TYR A 319 13.34 1.54 0.79
C TYR A 319 11.95 1.20 0.26
N VAL A 320 11.10 2.22 0.10
CA VAL A 320 9.84 2.15 -0.63
C VAL A 320 9.67 3.37 -1.55
N SER A 321 8.68 3.32 -2.44
CA SER A 321 8.32 4.46 -3.27
C SER A 321 7.69 5.58 -2.43
N SER A 322 8.18 6.81 -2.56
CA SER A 322 7.72 7.97 -1.80
C SER A 322 7.56 9.18 -2.70
N GLY A 323 6.32 9.67 -2.84
CA GLY A 323 6.02 10.90 -3.60
C GLY A 323 6.46 12.20 -2.91
N ASN A 324 6.83 12.14 -1.63
CA ASN A 324 7.26 13.28 -0.83
C ASN A 324 8.79 13.40 -0.71
N SER A 325 9.53 12.39 -1.20
CA SER A 325 10.99 12.43 -1.26
C SER A 325 11.45 13.06 -2.57
N ALA A 326 12.49 13.88 -2.51
CA ALA A 326 13.13 14.45 -3.71
C ALA A 326 13.61 13.36 -4.68
N ASP A 327 14.01 12.20 -4.15
CA ASP A 327 14.49 11.07 -4.95
C ASP A 327 13.37 10.15 -5.45
N GLY A 328 12.11 10.38 -5.04
CA GLY A 328 10.97 9.51 -5.36
C GLY A 328 10.93 8.19 -4.56
N VAL A 329 11.88 8.00 -3.64
CA VAL A 329 11.97 6.87 -2.72
C VAL A 329 12.40 7.35 -1.35
N ALA A 330 12.01 6.65 -0.29
CA ALA A 330 12.42 6.94 1.08
C ALA A 330 12.77 5.64 1.80
N ASN A 331 13.72 5.71 2.73
CA ASN A 331 14.07 4.57 3.57
C ASN A 331 13.12 4.50 4.78
N VAL A 332 12.74 3.28 5.16
CA VAL A 332 11.87 3.04 6.32
C VAL A 332 12.75 3.05 7.56
N ALA A 333 12.57 4.04 8.45
CA ALA A 333 13.43 4.25 9.60
C ALA A 333 13.44 3.03 10.52
N SER A 334 12.26 2.47 10.85
CA SER A 334 12.10 1.28 11.70
C SER A 334 12.79 0.02 11.13
N LEU A 335 13.02 -0.02 9.82
CA LEU A 335 13.69 -1.13 9.12
C LEU A 335 15.16 -0.81 8.78
N THR A 336 15.71 0.26 9.37
CA THR A 336 17.11 0.66 9.23
C THR A 336 17.90 0.23 10.47
N GLU A 337 18.96 -0.55 10.27
CA GLU A 337 19.81 -1.05 11.36
C GLU A 337 21.30 -0.97 11.01
N GLU A 338 22.14 -0.83 12.04
CA GLU A 338 23.59 -0.85 11.88
C GLU A 338 24.07 -2.22 11.41
N TYR A 339 24.76 -2.23 10.28
CA TYR A 339 25.26 -3.44 9.66
C TYR A 339 26.70 -3.68 10.10
N LYS A 340 26.92 -4.75 10.88
CA LYS A 340 28.19 -5.00 11.59
C LYS A 340 29.25 -5.78 10.81
N LEU A 341 29.00 -6.09 9.53
CA LEU A 341 29.92 -6.86 8.68
C LEU A 341 30.48 -5.97 7.58
N SER A 342 31.73 -6.20 7.16
CA SER A 342 32.28 -5.56 5.95
C SER A 342 31.56 -6.13 4.72
N PRO A 343 30.67 -5.39 4.05
CA PRO A 343 29.94 -5.91 2.92
C PRO A 343 30.82 -5.83 1.67
N PRO A 344 30.60 -6.71 0.68
CA PRO A 344 31.07 -6.48 -0.68
C PRO A 344 30.69 -5.08 -1.16
N ARG A 345 31.63 -4.33 -1.78
CA ARG A 345 31.37 -3.00 -2.41
C ARG A 345 30.19 -3.00 -3.41
N ILE A 346 29.80 -4.19 -3.88
CA ILE A 346 28.74 -4.44 -4.88
C ILE A 346 27.32 -4.25 -4.29
N LEU A 347 27.15 -4.17 -2.97
CA LEU A 347 25.82 -4.14 -2.32
C LEU A 347 25.38 -2.76 -1.85
N GLU A 348 26.15 -1.73 -2.19
CA GLU A 348 25.87 -0.33 -1.85
C GLU A 348 24.74 0.21 -2.73
N CYS A 349 23.68 0.71 -2.10
CA CYS A 349 22.54 1.32 -2.79
C CYS A 349 22.45 2.83 -2.53
N THR A 350 22.14 3.55 -3.60
CA THR A 350 21.73 4.96 -3.58
C THR A 350 20.25 5.07 -3.94
N PRO A 351 19.53 6.11 -3.50
CA PRO A 351 18.12 6.31 -3.85
C PRO A 351 17.82 6.21 -5.36
N ILE A 352 18.76 6.64 -6.20
CA ILE A 352 18.62 6.53 -7.66
C ILE A 352 18.64 5.07 -8.14
N GLN A 353 19.52 4.23 -7.62
CA GLN A 353 19.54 2.80 -7.96
C GLN A 353 18.26 2.12 -7.50
N VAL A 354 17.77 2.47 -6.30
CA VAL A 354 16.51 1.97 -5.76
C VAL A 354 15.31 2.41 -6.60
N ARG A 355 15.24 3.70 -6.97
CA ARG A 355 14.20 4.21 -7.85
C ARG A 355 14.20 3.48 -9.19
N ASN A 356 15.37 3.33 -9.81
CA ASN A 356 15.50 2.60 -11.07
C ASN A 356 15.09 1.14 -10.90
N TYR A 357 15.41 0.50 -9.77
CA TYR A 357 14.93 -0.85 -9.46
C TYR A 357 13.40 -0.92 -9.39
N PHE A 358 12.74 0.02 -8.72
CA PHE A 358 11.28 0.08 -8.69
C PHE A 358 10.66 0.42 -10.04
N GLN A 359 11.34 1.18 -10.90
CA GLN A 359 10.86 1.44 -12.26
C GLN A 359 10.90 0.19 -13.13
N ASN A 360 11.85 -0.71 -12.88
CA ASN A 360 12.08 -1.92 -13.69
C ASN A 360 11.52 -3.20 -13.04
N THR A 361 10.90 -3.13 -11.86
CA THR A 361 10.36 -4.29 -11.14
C THR A 361 9.00 -4.02 -10.49
N ASN A 362 8.25 -5.09 -10.23
CA ASN A 362 6.96 -5.04 -9.52
C ASN A 362 7.12 -5.09 -7.98
N LYS A 363 8.31 -4.74 -7.47
CA LYS A 363 8.57 -4.77 -6.03
C LYS A 363 8.05 -3.51 -5.36
N SER A 364 7.43 -3.68 -4.20
CA SER A 364 6.89 -2.60 -3.36
C SER A 364 7.93 -2.05 -2.38
N SER A 365 8.96 -2.83 -2.07
CA SER A 365 10.09 -2.45 -1.22
C SER A 365 11.40 -3.02 -1.75
N PHE A 366 12.52 -2.45 -1.31
CA PHE A 366 13.86 -2.88 -1.70
C PHE A 366 14.81 -2.83 -0.51
N ASP A 367 15.32 -3.99 -0.11
CA ASP A 367 16.32 -4.11 0.96
C ASP A 367 17.73 -3.94 0.40
N CYS A 368 18.54 -3.09 1.03
CA CYS A 368 19.90 -2.85 0.60
C CYS A 368 20.79 -2.26 1.70
N ILE A 369 22.08 -2.08 1.39
CA ILE A 369 23.07 -1.52 2.32
C ILE A 369 23.43 -0.11 1.89
N ILE A 370 23.34 0.83 2.83
CA ILE A 370 23.85 2.19 2.71
C ILE A 370 25.23 2.22 3.35
N ARG A 371 26.24 2.65 2.59
CA ARG A 371 27.58 2.96 3.10
C ARG A 371 27.92 4.39 2.73
N GLY A 372 28.45 5.15 3.69
CA GLY A 372 28.93 6.48 3.38
C GLY A 372 29.45 7.25 4.59
N ARG A 373 29.78 8.52 4.34
CA ARG A 373 30.19 9.49 5.37
C ARG A 373 29.00 10.36 5.74
N VAL A 374 28.75 10.55 7.03
CA VAL A 374 27.72 11.51 7.49
C VAL A 374 28.22 12.93 7.25
N LEU A 375 27.42 13.73 6.55
CA LEU A 375 27.68 15.14 6.29
C LEU A 375 26.91 16.06 7.24
N GLN A 376 25.71 15.64 7.65
CA GLN A 376 24.82 16.45 8.47
C GLN A 376 23.86 15.54 9.24
N VAL A 377 23.40 16.01 10.40
CA VAL A 377 22.37 15.39 11.22
C VAL A 377 21.25 16.41 11.47
N LYS A 378 19.98 16.00 11.35
CA LYS A 378 18.78 16.80 11.63
C LYS A 378 17.86 16.05 12.59
N GLY A 379 17.13 16.78 13.43
CA GLY A 379 16.21 16.20 14.42
C GLY A 379 16.85 15.95 15.78
N LEU A 380 17.70 16.88 16.23
CA LEU A 380 18.12 17.07 17.62
C LEU A 380 17.36 18.25 18.22
#